data_AF-Q87W29-F1
#
_entry.id   AF-Q87W29-F1
#
_cell.length_a   1.000
_cell.length_b   1.000
_cell.length_c   1.000
_cell.angle_alpha   90.00
_cell.angle_beta   90.00
_cell.angle_gamma   90.00
#
_symmetry.space_group_name_H-M   'P 1'
#
loop_
_entity.id
_entity.type
_entity.pdbx_description
1 polymer ?
#
loop_
_entity_poly.entity_id
_entity_poly.type
_entity_poly.pdbx_seq_one_letter_code
_entity_poly.pdbx_strand_id
1 'polypeptide(L)'
;MTYINLPSNQQAAISDVDEAALRAAVRKCLDEERIGPIHGLGLSNCGPYVANKLHGFQQAITEYSKAKAHAKRERTRQDALYAGNDLIHAMQQMKGRLETERKEGELFFIDDQIRPPFLLSKRLSVQVSFRWRCPKGQAVGEAVPFISARTIAEACSRS
;
A
#
# COMPACT_ATOMS: atom_id res chain seq x y z
N MET A 1 -11.33 -3.32 4.42
CA MET A 1 -11.67 -2.18 3.54
C MET A 1 -10.58 -2.06 2.49
N THR A 2 -10.95 -2.21 1.23
CA THR A 2 -10.07 -2.00 0.07
C THR A 2 -10.06 -0.50 -0.22
N TYR A 3 -8.93 0.16 0.01
CA TYR A 3 -8.77 1.57 -0.36
C TYR A 3 -8.60 1.68 -1.87
N ILE A 4 -9.35 2.60 -2.49
CA ILE A 4 -9.27 2.85 -3.94
C ILE A 4 -7.93 3.51 -4.23
N ASN A 5 -7.51 4.46 -3.38
CA ASN A 5 -6.21 5.12 -3.46
C ASN A 5 -5.37 4.82 -2.22
N LEU A 6 -4.06 4.71 -2.38
CA LEU A 6 -3.18 4.51 -1.24
C LEU A 6 -3.10 5.81 -0.42
N PRO A 7 -3.31 5.79 0.92
CA PRO A 7 -3.32 7.03 1.70
C PRO A 7 -1.90 7.63 1.77
N SER A 8 -1.81 8.96 1.76
CA SER A 8 -0.54 9.70 1.60
C SER A 8 0.53 9.34 2.63
N ASN A 9 0.13 9.00 3.85
CA ASN A 9 1.03 8.51 4.90
C ASN A 9 1.67 7.15 4.57
N GLN A 10 0.91 6.23 3.95
CA GLN A 10 1.43 4.94 3.48
C GLN A 10 2.33 5.14 2.25
N GLN A 11 1.97 6.06 1.34
CA GLN A 11 2.82 6.38 0.19
C GLN A 11 4.21 6.86 0.61
N ALA A 12 4.28 7.79 1.58
CA ALA A 12 5.54 8.28 2.13
C ALA A 12 6.36 7.17 2.78
N ALA A 13 5.72 6.32 3.60
CA ALA A 13 6.38 5.17 4.23
C ALA A 13 6.93 4.17 3.20
N ILE A 14 6.16 3.85 2.15
CA ILE A 14 6.58 2.92 1.09
C ILE A 14 7.71 3.50 0.24
N SER A 15 7.69 4.80 -0.02
CA SER A 15 8.74 5.47 -0.79
C SER A 15 10.07 5.55 -0.03
N ASP A 16 10.03 5.64 1.30
CA ASP A 16 11.22 5.77 2.16
C ASP A 16 11.97 4.42 2.34
N VAL A 17 11.27 3.29 2.20
CA VAL A 17 11.88 1.97 2.33
C VAL A 17 12.86 1.71 1.18
N ASP A 18 14.15 1.54 1.49
CA ASP A 18 15.13 1.04 0.55
C ASP A 18 14.98 -0.49 0.35
N GLU A 19 14.79 -0.92 -0.90
CA GLU A 19 14.68 -2.34 -1.26
C GLU A 19 15.98 -3.12 -1.03
N ALA A 20 17.13 -2.48 -1.25
CA ALA A 20 18.42 -3.11 -1.02
C ALA A 20 18.64 -3.33 0.49
N ALA A 21 18.33 -2.32 1.30
CA ALA A 21 18.33 -2.42 2.75
C ALA A 21 17.35 -3.49 3.26
N LEU A 22 16.15 -3.60 2.68
CA LEU A 22 15.18 -4.65 3.01
C LEU A 22 15.72 -6.05 2.72
N ARG A 23 16.29 -6.27 1.53
CA ARG A 23 16.90 -7.56 1.16
C ARG A 23 18.07 -7.92 2.08
N ALA A 24 18.91 -6.94 2.42
CA ALA A 24 20.01 -7.14 3.35
C ALA A 24 19.51 -7.47 4.77
N ALA A 25 18.46 -6.80 5.24
CA ALA A 25 17.86 -7.07 6.55
C ALA A 25 17.22 -8.46 6.62
N VAL A 26 16.48 -8.89 5.58
CA VAL A 26 15.93 -10.25 5.49
C VAL A 26 17.04 -11.30 5.56
N ARG A 27 18.14 -11.09 4.84
CA ARG A 27 19.28 -12.00 4.86
C ARG A 27 19.95 -12.06 6.23
N LYS A 28 20.18 -10.91 6.86
CA LYS A 28 20.70 -10.85 8.24
C LYS A 28 19.78 -11.56 9.23
N CYS A 29 18.46 -11.43 9.09
CA CYS A 29 17.52 -12.13 9.96
C CYS A 29 17.63 -13.65 9.86
N LEU A 30 17.89 -14.17 8.66
CA LEU A 30 18.11 -15.61 8.43
C LEU A 30 19.46 -16.08 8.96
N ASP A 31 20.50 -15.26 8.83
CA ASP A 31 21.85 -15.58 9.31
C ASP A 31 21.95 -15.52 10.85
N GLU A 32 21.30 -14.53 11.47
CA GLU A 32 21.27 -14.33 12.93
C GLU A 32 20.13 -15.09 13.63
N GLU A 33 19.22 -15.68 12.87
CA GLU A 33 17.98 -16.33 13.35
C GLU A 33 17.13 -15.40 14.24
N ARG A 34 17.17 -14.10 13.97
CA ARG A 34 16.57 -13.04 14.79
C ARG A 34 15.92 -11.99 13.92
N ILE A 35 14.82 -11.43 14.40
CA ILE A 35 14.03 -10.44 13.66
C ILE A 35 14.53 -8.99 13.82
N GLY A 36 15.44 -8.74 14.76
CA GLY A 36 15.96 -7.42 15.12
C GLY A 36 16.32 -6.52 13.92
N PRO A 37 17.07 -7.01 12.91
CA PRO A 37 17.49 -6.21 11.76
C PRO A 37 16.36 -5.58 10.94
N ILE A 38 15.15 -6.16 10.96
CA ILE A 38 14.00 -5.68 10.17
C ILE A 38 13.18 -4.60 10.89
N HIS A 39 13.21 -4.55 12.22
CA HIS A 39 12.37 -3.61 12.99
C HIS A 39 12.71 -2.14 12.73
N GLY A 40 13.93 -1.83 12.31
CA GLY A 40 14.37 -0.47 11.97
C GLY A 40 13.81 0.08 10.64
N LEU A 41 13.18 -0.76 9.80
CA LEU A 41 12.72 -0.37 8.47
C LEU A 41 11.28 0.16 8.42
N GLY A 42 10.59 0.23 9.55
CA GLY A 42 9.25 0.84 9.60
C GLY A 42 8.17 0.16 8.74
N LEU A 43 8.37 -1.11 8.36
CA LEU A 43 7.51 -1.84 7.41
C LEU A 43 6.04 -1.95 7.86
N SER A 44 5.77 -1.84 9.16
CA SER A 44 4.41 -1.80 9.71
C SER A 44 3.61 -0.58 9.25
N ASN A 45 4.30 0.52 8.94
CA ASN A 45 3.68 1.78 8.52
C ASN A 45 3.35 1.80 7.02
N CYS A 46 3.84 0.83 6.26
CA CYS A 46 3.59 0.67 4.82
C CYS A 46 2.20 0.09 4.50
N GLY A 47 1.37 -0.13 5.53
CA GLY A 47 -0.01 -0.58 5.40
C GLY A 47 -0.22 -2.06 5.77
N PRO A 48 -1.49 -2.49 5.86
CA PRO A 48 -1.87 -3.81 6.39
C PRO A 48 -1.36 -4.97 5.53
N TYR A 49 -1.21 -4.77 4.22
CA TYR A 49 -0.69 -5.79 3.31
C TYR A 49 0.77 -6.14 3.65
N VAL A 50 1.65 -5.14 3.72
CA VAL A 50 3.06 -5.34 4.09
C VAL A 50 3.19 -5.80 5.54
N ALA A 51 2.39 -5.25 6.45
CA ALA A 51 2.40 -5.65 7.86
C ALA A 51 2.04 -7.13 8.07
N ASN A 52 1.07 -7.66 7.31
CA ASN A 52 0.71 -9.08 7.36
C ASN A 52 1.86 -9.97 6.86
N LYS A 53 2.53 -9.58 5.77
CA LYS A 53 3.69 -10.30 5.24
C LYS A 53 4.88 -10.25 6.21
N LEU A 54 5.10 -9.10 6.84
CA LEU A 54 6.09 -8.95 7.91
C LEU A 54 5.78 -9.96 9.02
N HIS A 55 4.55 -9.97 9.54
CA HIS A 55 4.16 -10.88 10.62
C HIS A 55 4.41 -12.35 10.27
N GLY A 56 4.07 -12.77 9.05
CA GLY A 56 4.37 -14.13 8.57
C GLY A 56 5.87 -14.45 8.59
N PHE A 57 6.71 -13.51 8.18
CA PHE A 57 8.17 -13.66 8.26
C PHE A 57 8.67 -13.76 9.72
N GLN A 58 8.12 -12.95 10.64
CA GLN A 58 8.49 -13.01 12.06
C GLN A 58 8.18 -14.38 12.67
N GLN A 59 7.02 -14.95 12.33
CA GLN A 59 6.63 -16.29 12.77
C GLN A 59 7.59 -17.35 12.21
N ALA A 60 7.91 -17.30 10.92
CA ALA A 60 8.82 -18.25 10.28
C ALA A 60 10.24 -18.21 10.90
N ILE A 61 10.79 -17.03 11.19
CA ILE A 61 12.08 -16.89 11.90
C ILE A 61 12.00 -17.45 13.32
N THR A 62 10.89 -17.21 14.02
CA THR A 62 10.68 -17.75 15.36
C THR A 62 10.62 -19.28 15.36
N GLU A 63 9.98 -19.89 14.37
CA GLU A 63 9.97 -21.34 14.21
C GLU A 63 11.33 -21.91 13.80
N TYR A 64 12.05 -21.19 12.93
CA TYR A 64 13.41 -21.55 12.53
C TYR A 64 14.36 -21.60 13.74
N SER A 65 14.37 -20.55 14.57
CA SER A 65 15.22 -20.48 15.78
C SER A 65 14.91 -21.58 16.81
N LYS A 66 13.68 -22.09 16.83
CA LYS A 66 13.25 -23.17 17.74
C LYS A 66 13.55 -24.57 17.20
N ALA A 67 13.79 -24.72 15.90
CA ALA A 67 13.98 -26.02 15.26
C ALA A 67 15.38 -26.59 15.54
N LYS A 68 15.45 -27.66 16.34
CA LYS A 68 16.72 -28.31 16.70
C LYS A 68 17.07 -29.54 15.86
N ALA A 69 16.06 -30.27 15.38
CA ALA A 69 16.26 -31.46 14.56
C ALA A 69 16.63 -31.07 13.12
N HIS A 70 17.64 -31.72 12.54
CA HIS A 70 18.21 -31.34 11.24
C HIS A 70 17.16 -31.24 10.12
N ALA A 71 16.32 -32.27 9.95
CA ALA A 71 15.26 -32.28 8.94
C ALA A 71 14.21 -31.17 9.16
N LYS A 72 13.88 -30.87 10.43
CA LYS A 72 12.95 -29.80 10.77
C LYS A 72 13.56 -28.42 10.55
N ARG A 73 14.85 -28.27 10.86
CA ARG A 73 15.59 -27.01 10.72
C ARG A 73 15.77 -26.61 9.26
N GLU A 74 16.03 -27.58 8.37
CA GLU A 74 16.12 -27.29 6.94
C GLU A 74 14.76 -26.84 6.38
N ARG A 75 13.67 -27.52 6.77
CA ARG A 75 12.32 -27.12 6.36
C ARG A 75 11.96 -25.71 6.84
N THR A 76 12.15 -25.42 8.12
CA THR A 76 11.82 -24.08 8.66
C THR A 76 12.74 -22.98 8.13
N ARG A 77 13.99 -23.30 7.74
CA ARG A 77 14.88 -22.39 7.00
C ARG A 77 14.30 -22.03 5.63
N GLN A 78 13.81 -23.02 4.89
CA GLN A 78 13.17 -22.81 3.60
C GLN A 78 11.89 -21.98 3.75
N ASP A 79 11.05 -22.30 4.75
CA ASP A 79 9.82 -21.54 5.03
C ASP A 79 10.14 -20.06 5.36
N ALA A 80 11.19 -19.80 6.15
CA ALA A 80 11.64 -18.44 6.43
C ALA A 80 12.19 -17.72 5.20
N LEU A 81 12.93 -18.42 4.32
CA LEU A 81 13.38 -17.87 3.03
C LEU A 81 12.19 -17.48 2.15
N TYR A 82 11.18 -18.34 2.04
CA TYR A 82 9.97 -18.06 1.28
C TYR A 82 9.22 -16.85 1.84
N ALA A 83 9.01 -16.80 3.16
CA ALA A 83 8.35 -15.67 3.79
C ALA A 83 9.13 -14.35 3.64
N GLY A 84 10.47 -14.41 3.64
CA GLY A 84 11.32 -13.24 3.39
C GLY A 84 11.20 -12.72 1.95
N ASN A 85 11.22 -13.64 0.97
CA ASN A 85 11.01 -13.28 -0.44
C ASN A 85 9.60 -12.72 -0.68
N ASP A 86 8.58 -13.31 -0.05
CA ASP A 86 7.19 -12.85 -0.14
C ASP A 86 7.02 -11.42 0.43
N LEU A 87 7.70 -11.10 1.53
CA LEU A 87 7.78 -9.73 2.06
C LEU A 87 8.43 -8.75 1.08
N ILE A 88 9.54 -9.14 0.47
CA ILE A 88 10.23 -8.31 -0.54
C ILE A 88 9.33 -8.08 -1.75
N HIS A 89 8.69 -9.13 -2.27
CA HIS A 89 7.76 -9.03 -3.40
C HIS A 89 6.57 -8.15 -3.08
N ALA A 90 6.00 -8.26 -1.88
CA ALA A 90 4.92 -7.41 -1.44
C ALA A 90 5.33 -5.92 -1.41
N MET A 91 6.54 -5.61 -0.94
CA MET A 91 7.05 -4.24 -0.97
C MET A 91 7.21 -3.71 -2.41
N GLN A 92 7.79 -4.52 -3.29
CA GLN A 92 7.96 -4.16 -4.71
C GLN A 92 6.63 -3.94 -5.42
N GLN A 93 5.62 -4.78 -5.12
CA GLN A 93 4.28 -4.62 -5.65
C GLN A 93 3.64 -3.30 -5.17
N MET A 94 3.80 -2.95 -3.89
CA MET A 94 3.29 -1.70 -3.34
C MET A 94 3.97 -0.47 -3.94
N LYS A 95 5.28 -0.53 -4.18
CA LYS A 95 6.01 0.52 -4.92
C LYS A 95 5.57 0.63 -6.37
N GLY A 96 5.42 -0.49 -7.08
CA GLY A 96 4.90 -0.49 -8.44
C GLY A 96 3.50 0.10 -8.54
N ARG A 97 2.63 -0.23 -7.57
CA ARG A 97 1.29 0.37 -7.44
C ARG A 97 1.37 1.88 -7.20
N LEU A 98 2.27 2.34 -6.33
CA LEU A 98 2.48 3.77 -6.08
C LEU A 98 2.86 4.52 -7.35
N GLU A 99 3.76 3.98 -8.17
CA GLU A 99 4.16 4.60 -9.44
C GLU A 99 3.01 4.63 -10.46
N THR A 100 2.19 3.58 -10.52
CA THR A 100 0.98 3.56 -11.36
C THR A 100 -0.03 4.60 -10.88
N GLU A 101 -0.35 4.63 -9.58
CA GLU A 101 -1.26 5.62 -9.00
C GLU A 101 -0.74 7.05 -9.16
N ARG A 102 0.59 7.26 -9.14
CA ARG A 102 1.20 8.57 -9.39
C ARG A 102 0.98 9.03 -10.84
N LYS A 103 1.16 8.13 -11.81
CA LYS A 103 0.92 8.42 -13.25
C LYS A 103 -0.56 8.61 -13.56
N GLU A 104 -1.43 7.78 -12.98
CA GLU A 104 -2.88 7.89 -13.14
C GLU A 104 -3.45 9.11 -12.41
N GLY A 105 -2.89 9.46 -11.25
CA GLY A 105 -3.26 10.62 -10.45
C GLY A 105 -3.04 11.98 -11.13
N GLU A 106 -2.20 12.03 -12.17
CA GLU A 106 -2.09 13.20 -13.05
C GLU A 106 -3.35 13.42 -13.89
N LEU A 107 -4.12 12.36 -14.16
CA LEU A 107 -5.33 12.36 -14.96
C LEU A 107 -6.59 12.36 -14.08
N PHE A 108 -6.61 11.51 -13.05
CA PHE A 108 -7.79 11.26 -12.21
C PHE A 108 -7.43 10.89 -10.76
N PHE A 109 -8.01 11.58 -9.79
CA PHE A 109 -7.83 11.31 -8.37
C PHE A 109 -9.15 11.45 -7.60
N ILE A 110 -9.60 10.39 -6.93
CA ILE A 110 -10.75 10.42 -6.01
C ILE A 110 -10.21 10.52 -4.58
N ASP A 111 -10.64 11.52 -3.83
CA ASP A 111 -10.41 11.54 -2.39
C ASP A 111 -11.41 10.58 -1.72
N ASP A 112 -10.93 9.40 -1.34
CA ASP A 112 -11.72 8.34 -0.72
C ASP A 112 -11.79 8.48 0.81
N GLN A 113 -11.22 9.56 1.39
CA GLN A 113 -11.37 9.92 2.81
C GLN A 113 -12.74 10.53 3.10
N ILE A 114 -13.78 9.81 2.71
CA ILE A 114 -15.16 10.13 3.03
C ILE A 114 -15.30 10.08 4.55
N ARG A 115 -15.35 11.25 5.18
CA ARG A 115 -15.65 11.35 6.61
C ARG A 115 -17.08 10.85 6.83
N PRO A 116 -17.29 9.81 7.66
CA PRO A 116 -18.64 9.35 7.95
C PRO A 116 -19.43 10.50 8.58
N PRO A 117 -20.69 10.70 8.18
CA PRO A 117 -21.50 11.78 8.72
C PRO A 117 -21.71 11.56 10.22
N PHE A 118 -21.51 12.63 11.00
CA PHE A 118 -21.61 12.61 12.47
C PHE A 118 -23.01 12.27 13.01
N LEU A 119 -24.04 12.36 12.16
CA LEU A 119 -25.42 12.03 12.48
C LEU A 119 -25.98 11.03 11.46
N LEU A 120 -26.35 9.85 11.96
CA LEU A 120 -27.12 8.86 11.21
C LEU A 120 -28.57 9.32 11.12
N SER A 121 -29.01 9.76 9.94
CA SER A 121 -30.39 10.13 9.66
C SER A 121 -30.97 9.28 8.52
N LYS A 122 -32.30 9.23 8.37
CA LYS A 122 -32.96 8.52 7.26
C LYS A 122 -32.56 9.04 5.87
N ARG A 123 -32.00 10.26 5.79
CA ARG A 123 -31.39 10.84 4.58
C ARG A 123 -29.91 11.03 4.84
N LEU A 124 -29.08 10.18 4.23
CA LEU A 124 -27.63 10.33 4.29
C LEU A 124 -27.16 11.13 3.07
N SER A 125 -26.37 12.17 3.30
CA SER A 125 -25.66 12.89 2.24
C SER A 125 -24.18 12.83 2.53
N VAL A 126 -23.41 12.40 1.54
CA VAL A 126 -21.98 12.15 1.64
C VAL A 126 -21.28 12.99 0.58
N GLN A 127 -20.30 13.78 1.01
CA GLN A 127 -19.48 14.56 0.09
C GLN A 127 -18.30 13.70 -0.38
N VAL A 128 -18.18 13.55 -1.70
CA VAL A 128 -17.06 12.87 -2.36
C VAL A 128 -16.30 13.91 -3.17
N SER A 129 -15.03 14.15 -2.81
CA SER A 129 -14.18 15.07 -3.56
C SER A 129 -13.45 14.30 -4.65
N PHE A 130 -13.45 14.82 -5.88
CA PHE A 130 -12.70 14.24 -7.00
C PHE A 130 -11.96 15.35 -7.76
N ARG A 131 -10.83 14.99 -8.37
CA ARG A 131 -10.05 15.85 -9.26
C ARG A 131 -9.83 15.13 -10.58
N TRP A 132 -10.06 15.82 -11.67
CA TRP A 132 -9.77 15.36 -13.03
C TRP A 132 -8.98 16.47 -13.74
N ARG A 133 -7.93 16.11 -14.48
CA ARG A 133 -7.24 17.03 -15.38
C ARG A 133 -7.44 16.56 -16.82
N CYS A 134 -8.00 17.42 -17.66
CA CYS A 134 -8.05 17.18 -19.09
C CYS A 134 -6.64 17.30 -19.70
N PRO A 135 -6.27 16.44 -20.68
CA PRO A 135 -4.93 16.41 -21.28
C PRO A 135 -4.56 17.66 -22.09
N LYS A 136 -5.42 18.68 -22.14
CA LYS A 136 -5.15 19.99 -22.74
C LYS A 136 -5.50 21.12 -21.76
N GLY A 137 -4.64 21.28 -20.74
CA GLY A 137 -4.40 22.56 -20.07
C GLY A 137 -5.61 23.44 -19.71
N GLN A 138 -6.63 22.92 -19.04
CA GLN A 138 -7.55 23.77 -18.29
C GLN A 138 -8.03 23.04 -17.03
N ALA A 139 -7.51 23.49 -15.88
CA ALA A 139 -7.99 23.03 -14.59
C ALA A 139 -9.35 23.69 -14.32
N VAL A 140 -10.44 22.94 -14.47
CA VAL A 140 -11.75 23.34 -13.94
C VAL A 140 -11.85 22.75 -12.55
N GLY A 141 -11.27 23.47 -11.59
CA GLY A 141 -11.49 23.21 -10.18
C GLY A 141 -12.65 24.07 -9.72
N GLU A 142 -13.85 23.50 -9.60
CA GLU A 142 -14.81 24.00 -8.62
C GLU A 142 -15.76 22.89 -8.20
N ALA A 143 -15.93 22.75 -6.90
CA ALA A 143 -16.85 21.81 -6.30
C ALA A 143 -18.28 22.21 -6.67
N VAL A 144 -18.88 21.47 -7.60
CA VAL A 144 -20.30 21.63 -7.92
C VAL A 144 -21.07 20.51 -7.22
N PRO A 145 -22.05 20.83 -6.36
CA PRO A 145 -22.94 19.81 -5.83
C PRO A 145 -23.81 19.38 -7.01
N PHE A 146 -23.74 18.10 -7.37
CA PHE A 146 -24.59 17.50 -8.41
C PHE A 146 -24.21 17.90 -9.86
N ILE A 147 -23.19 17.24 -10.43
CA ILE A 147 -23.10 17.08 -11.88
C ILE A 147 -23.44 15.63 -12.22
N SER A 148 -24.59 15.43 -12.86
CA SER A 148 -24.94 14.17 -13.53
C SER A 148 -23.89 13.88 -14.60
N ALA A 149 -23.41 12.63 -14.66
CA ALA A 149 -22.36 12.19 -15.60
C ALA A 149 -22.62 12.55 -17.08
N ARG A 150 -23.89 12.82 -17.46
CA ARG A 150 -24.25 13.28 -18.81
C ARG A 150 -23.69 14.64 -19.19
N THR A 151 -23.54 15.58 -18.25
CA THR A 151 -23.12 16.96 -18.57
C THR A 151 -21.63 17.07 -18.89
N ILE A 152 -20.80 16.15 -18.41
CA ILE A 152 -19.34 16.19 -18.58
C ILE A 152 -18.92 15.66 -19.97
N ALA A 153 -19.62 14.66 -20.51
CA ALA A 153 -19.34 14.12 -21.84
C ALA A 153 -19.63 15.14 -22.97
N GLU A 154 -20.67 15.98 -22.80
CA GLU A 154 -21.01 17.03 -23.77
C GLU A 154 -19.98 18.17 -23.81
N ALA A 155 -19.34 18.50 -22.67
CA ALA A 155 -18.33 19.56 -22.61
C ALA A 155 -17.05 19.20 -23.38
N CYS A 156 -16.64 17.92 -23.37
CA CYS A 156 -15.46 17.46 -24.10
C CYS A 156 -15.71 17.23 -25.61
N SER A 157 -16.96 17.08 -26.04
CA SER A 157 -17.30 16.78 -27.45
C SER A 157 -17.55 18.02 -28.32
N ARG A 158 -17.55 19.23 -27.72
CA ARG A 158 -17.80 20.50 -28.42
C ARG A 158 -16.56 21.39 -28.59
N SER A 159 -15.36 20.86 -28.31
CA SER A 159 -14.07 21.57 -28.50
C SER A 159 -13.28 21.01 -29.68
#